data_AF-A0A7K7P707-F1
#
_entry.id   AF-A0A7K7P707-F1
#
_cell.length_a   1.000
_cell.length_b   1.000
_cell.length_c   1.000
_cell.angle_alpha   90.00
_cell.angle_beta   90.00
_cell.angle_gamma   90.00
#
_symmetry.space_group_name_H-M   'P 1'
#
loop_
_entity.id
_entity.type
_entity.pdbx_description
1 polymer ?
#
loop_
_entity_poly.entity_id
_entity_poly.type
_entity_poly.pdbx_seq_one_letter_code
_entity_poly.pdbx_strand_id
1 'polypeptide(L)'
;MEGPWVGTWRPHPRRGPILAEFATPGPKYWLPGTTGHTAHDPTRDRAPAYSFRGTKCPLGTSCSPGPRYFIHPSITKTGKHVAPSAHVTARPKTKIQVTPGPSDYTTDPANRHVFLTAPASSMKFRPKDFRGFRTPGPGTYTLPRVLGPQTVYTHAEPSYSMKWKSQYQSCFQDLAKTPGPAAFGNVEMDVYKRSAPKYSM
;
A
#
# COMPACT_ATOMS: atom_id res chain seq x y z
N MET A 1 67.12 12.93 53.39
CA MET A 1 66.88 12.47 52.00
C MET A 1 66.76 13.72 51.14
N GLU A 2 67.83 14.06 50.43
CA GLU A 2 67.94 15.28 49.63
C GLU A 2 67.15 15.13 48.32
N GLY A 3 66.29 16.11 48.01
CA GLY A 3 65.49 16.13 46.79
C GLY A 3 66.30 16.53 45.55
N PRO A 4 65.87 16.12 44.34
CA PRO A 4 66.60 16.40 43.09
C PRO A 4 66.61 17.91 42.75
N TRP A 5 67.78 18.41 42.39
CA TRP A 5 68.06 19.80 42.03
C TRP A 5 67.55 20.17 40.63
N VAL A 6 66.99 21.37 40.47
CA VAL A 6 66.72 22.01 39.17
C VAL A 6 67.20 23.47 39.20
N GLY A 7 68.45 23.72 38.78
CA GLY A 7 69.00 25.07 38.57
C GLY A 7 69.25 25.93 39.81
N THR A 8 69.37 27.26 39.63
CA THR A 8 69.66 28.28 40.68
C THR A 8 68.45 28.71 41.51
N TRP A 9 67.26 28.20 41.20
CA TRP A 9 66.03 28.54 41.91
C TRP A 9 65.69 27.47 42.95
N ARG A 10 65.50 27.88 44.20
CA ARG A 10 65.01 27.01 45.27
C ARG A 10 63.50 27.23 45.44
N PRO A 11 62.65 26.20 45.26
CA PRO A 11 61.26 26.30 45.66
C PRO A 11 61.20 26.59 47.15
N HIS A 12 60.48 27.65 47.53
CA HIS A 12 60.29 28.01 48.92
C HIS A 12 59.55 26.87 49.66
N PRO A 13 60.06 26.38 50.80
CA PRO A 13 59.32 25.41 51.61
C PRO A 13 57.99 26.04 52.04
N ARG A 14 56.89 25.29 51.90
CA ARG A 14 55.56 25.77 52.31
C ARG A 14 55.60 26.19 53.79
N ARG A 15 55.06 27.38 54.10
CA ARG A 15 55.12 27.98 55.45
C ARG A 15 54.25 27.26 56.48
N GLY A 16 53.35 26.38 56.05
CA GLY A 16 52.44 25.61 56.88
C GLY A 16 51.36 24.93 56.04
N PRO A 17 50.48 24.13 56.67
CA PRO A 17 49.34 23.53 55.99
C PRO A 17 48.34 24.62 55.57
N ILE A 18 47.83 24.52 54.33
CA ILE A 18 46.76 25.38 53.82
C ILE A 18 45.40 24.77 54.13
N LEU A 19 44.35 25.60 54.23
CA LEU A 19 42.98 25.14 54.56
C LEU A 19 42.45 24.02 53.65
N ALA A 20 42.91 23.95 52.39
CA ALA A 20 42.56 22.88 51.45
C ALA A 20 43.13 21.50 51.84
N GLU A 21 44.12 21.43 52.73
CA GLU A 21 44.67 20.17 53.26
C GLU A 21 43.81 19.58 54.39
N PHE A 22 42.91 20.37 54.97
CA PHE A 22 41.97 19.91 55.99
C PHE A 22 40.68 19.46 55.30
N ALA A 23 40.24 18.23 55.58
CA ALA A 23 38.93 17.74 55.18
C ALA A 23 37.84 18.49 55.97
N THR A 24 37.54 19.72 55.57
CA THR A 24 36.36 20.41 56.04
C THR A 24 35.14 19.68 55.46
N PRO A 25 34.02 19.58 56.20
CA PRO A 25 32.78 19.09 55.62
C PRO A 25 32.41 20.05 54.49
N GLY A 26 32.74 19.65 53.26
CA GLY A 26 32.35 20.36 52.06
C GLY A 26 30.82 20.50 52.02
N PRO A 27 30.30 21.40 51.19
CA PRO A 27 28.85 21.62 51.11
C PRO A 27 28.10 20.29 50.93
N LYS A 28 27.13 20.04 51.82
CA LYS A 28 26.34 18.79 51.89
C LYS A 28 25.44 18.57 50.66
N TYR A 29 25.35 19.57 49.79
CA TYR A 29 24.51 19.57 48.60
C TYR A 29 25.35 19.78 47.35
N TRP A 30 25.05 18.99 46.32
CA TRP A 30 25.66 19.09 45.00
C TRP A 30 25.29 20.44 44.37
N LEU A 31 26.28 21.32 44.23
CA LEU A 31 26.12 22.55 43.47
C LEU A 31 26.33 22.25 41.98
N PRO A 32 25.41 22.65 41.09
CA PRO A 32 25.62 22.53 39.66
C PRO A 32 26.86 23.33 39.25
N GLY A 33 27.63 22.78 38.30
CA GLY A 33 28.83 23.45 37.81
C GLY A 33 28.47 24.71 37.03
N THR A 34 29.30 25.74 37.12
CA THR A 34 29.20 26.95 36.29
C THR A 34 30.03 26.86 35.00
N THR A 35 30.62 25.69 34.74
CA THR A 35 31.49 25.45 33.58
C THR A 35 30.93 24.32 32.73
N GLY A 36 30.89 24.52 31.41
CA GLY A 36 30.35 23.56 30.45
C GLY A 36 28.86 23.75 30.13
N HIS A 37 28.39 23.02 29.12
CA HIS A 37 26.99 23.11 28.66
C HIS A 37 26.06 22.14 29.39
N THR A 38 26.56 20.95 29.67
CA THR A 38 25.83 19.88 30.37
C THR A 38 25.87 20.12 31.87
N ALA A 39 24.70 20.11 32.53
CA ALA A 39 24.54 20.36 33.97
C ALA A 39 25.00 21.76 34.46
N HIS A 40 24.90 22.78 33.59
CA HIS A 40 25.10 24.18 33.97
C HIS A 40 23.96 24.69 34.86
N ASP A 41 24.29 25.47 35.88
CA ASP A 41 23.32 26.15 36.74
C ASP A 41 22.38 27.05 35.90
N PRO A 42 21.05 26.84 35.91
CA PRO A 42 20.12 27.64 35.12
C PRO A 42 19.96 29.08 35.61
N THR A 43 20.42 29.40 36.83
CA THR A 43 20.31 30.75 37.41
C THR A 43 21.40 31.70 36.93
N ARG A 44 22.42 31.21 36.23
CA ARG A 44 23.54 32.00 35.73
C ARG A 44 23.60 31.99 34.21
N ASP A 45 24.06 33.09 33.63
CA ASP A 45 24.22 33.21 32.19
C ASP A 45 25.25 32.22 31.65
N ARG A 46 24.89 31.55 30.55
CA ARG A 46 25.70 30.52 29.89
C ARG A 46 26.12 30.98 28.50
N ALA A 47 27.41 30.83 28.18
CA ALA A 47 27.94 31.11 26.84
C ALA A 47 27.39 30.12 25.78
N PRO A 48 27.25 30.55 24.51
CA PRO A 48 26.79 29.66 23.43
C PRO A 48 27.76 28.50 23.18
N ALA A 49 27.20 27.30 22.93
CA ALA A 49 27.98 26.10 22.61
C ALA A 49 27.86 25.79 21.11
N TYR A 50 28.98 25.74 20.40
CA TYR A 50 29.04 25.37 19.00
C TYR A 50 29.55 23.93 18.88
N SER A 51 28.72 23.02 18.37
CA SER A 51 29.15 21.68 17.98
C SER A 51 29.48 21.68 16.49
N PHE A 52 30.71 21.32 16.11
CA PHE A 52 30.99 20.94 14.74
C PHE A 52 30.33 19.59 14.46
N ARG A 53 29.56 19.49 13.38
CA ARG A 53 28.88 18.26 12.96
C ARG A 53 29.95 17.18 12.74
N GLY A 54 29.99 16.16 13.60
CA GLY A 54 30.91 15.05 13.47
C GLY A 54 30.76 14.31 12.13
N THR A 55 31.88 13.79 11.63
CA THR A 55 31.94 12.96 10.41
C THR A 55 31.07 11.73 10.57
N LYS A 56 30.29 11.38 9.52
CA LYS A 56 29.41 10.20 9.50
C LYS A 56 30.21 8.94 9.89
N CYS A 57 29.61 8.05 10.69
CA CYS A 57 30.20 6.75 11.02
C CYS A 57 30.66 6.01 9.74
N PRO A 58 31.84 5.37 9.72
CA PRO A 58 32.26 4.59 8.57
C PRO A 58 31.22 3.49 8.32
N LEU A 59 30.64 3.49 7.12
CA LEU A 59 29.73 2.45 6.66
C LEU A 59 30.48 1.11 6.66
N GLY A 60 29.85 0.08 7.22
CA GLY A 60 30.44 -1.24 7.44
C GLY A 60 31.15 -1.84 6.22
N THR A 61 32.26 -2.49 6.51
CA THR A 61 33.34 -3.00 5.65
C THR A 61 32.96 -4.11 4.64
N SER A 62 31.76 -4.12 4.06
CA SER A 62 31.42 -5.09 3.00
C SER A 62 30.52 -4.50 1.92
N CYS A 63 31.10 -3.63 1.10
CA CYS A 63 30.50 -3.23 -0.16
C CYS A 63 31.28 -3.86 -1.32
N SER A 64 31.07 -5.16 -1.55
CA SER A 64 31.27 -5.69 -2.90
C SER A 64 30.26 -5.01 -3.83
N PRO A 65 30.59 -4.71 -5.10
CA PRO A 65 29.68 -4.04 -6.04
C PRO A 65 28.42 -4.87 -6.40
N GLY A 66 28.24 -6.04 -5.79
CA GLY A 66 27.09 -6.91 -5.95
C GLY A 66 25.92 -6.53 -5.03
N PRO A 67 24.69 -6.91 -5.42
CA PRO A 67 23.51 -6.72 -4.58
C PRO A 67 23.70 -7.42 -3.23
N ARG A 68 23.30 -6.76 -2.14
CA ARG A 68 23.32 -7.31 -0.76
C ARG A 68 22.39 -8.53 -0.59
N TYR A 69 21.51 -8.77 -1.55
CA TYR A 69 20.51 -9.84 -1.55
C TYR A 69 20.62 -10.68 -2.82
N PHE A 70 20.25 -11.96 -2.70
CA PHE A 70 20.20 -12.88 -3.82
C PHE A 70 19.18 -12.43 -4.87
N ILE A 71 19.63 -12.26 -6.12
CA ILE A 71 18.76 -11.99 -7.27
C ILE A 71 18.59 -13.29 -8.05
N HIS A 72 17.34 -13.71 -8.27
CA HIS A 72 17.06 -14.92 -9.05
C HIS A 72 17.52 -14.72 -10.52
N PRO A 73 18.26 -15.67 -11.11
CA PRO A 73 18.88 -15.51 -12.44
C PRO A 73 17.86 -15.36 -13.58
N SER A 74 16.60 -15.71 -13.36
CA SER A 74 15.55 -15.50 -14.34
C SER A 74 15.02 -14.06 -14.39
N ILE A 75 15.58 -13.12 -13.61
CA ILE A 75 15.15 -11.71 -13.61
C ILE A 75 16.01 -10.93 -14.60
N THR A 76 15.37 -10.36 -15.62
CA THR A 76 15.99 -9.48 -16.63
C THR A 76 15.57 -8.03 -16.41
N LYS A 77 16.16 -7.08 -17.16
CA LYS A 77 15.79 -5.65 -17.10
C LYS A 77 14.29 -5.39 -17.29
N THR A 78 13.59 -6.26 -18.03
CA THR A 78 12.15 -6.16 -18.32
C THR A 78 11.28 -7.00 -17.40
N GLY A 79 11.86 -7.68 -16.40
CA GLY A 79 11.15 -8.55 -15.47
C GLY A 79 11.57 -10.02 -15.56
N LYS A 80 10.76 -10.92 -14.97
CA LYS A 80 11.03 -12.36 -14.93
C LYS A 80 10.92 -12.97 -16.34
N HIS A 81 12.02 -13.49 -16.87
CA HIS A 81 12.04 -14.29 -18.08
C HIS A 81 11.34 -15.63 -17.83
N VAL A 82 10.33 -15.92 -18.65
CA VAL A 82 9.61 -17.19 -18.71
C VAL A 82 9.70 -17.66 -20.15
N ALA A 83 10.19 -18.89 -20.38
CA ALA A 83 10.26 -19.45 -21.72
C ALA A 83 8.85 -19.57 -22.31
N PRO A 84 8.67 -19.34 -23.63
CA PRO A 84 7.37 -19.47 -24.27
C PRO A 84 6.85 -20.91 -24.09
N SER A 85 5.66 -21.06 -23.51
CA SER A 85 5.02 -22.35 -23.38
C SER A 85 4.35 -22.73 -24.71
N ALA A 86 4.46 -24.00 -25.09
CA ALA A 86 3.73 -24.51 -26.25
C ALA A 86 2.23 -24.41 -25.96
N HIS A 87 1.53 -23.55 -26.70
CA HIS A 87 0.08 -23.51 -26.65
C HIS A 87 -0.46 -24.74 -27.37
N VAL A 88 -1.20 -25.59 -26.66
CA VAL A 88 -1.96 -26.68 -27.29
C VAL A 88 -3.14 -26.04 -28.02
N THR A 89 -2.95 -25.73 -29.29
CA THR A 89 -4.03 -25.24 -30.17
C THR A 89 -4.91 -26.42 -30.58
N ALA A 90 -6.23 -26.18 -30.68
CA ALA A 90 -7.17 -27.20 -31.14
C ALA A 90 -6.75 -27.79 -32.50
N ARG A 91 -7.11 -29.05 -32.75
CA ARG A 91 -6.86 -29.69 -34.06
C ARG A 91 -7.55 -28.89 -35.18
N PRO A 92 -6.86 -28.63 -36.31
CA PRO A 92 -7.50 -28.00 -37.45
C PRO A 92 -8.67 -28.86 -37.91
N LYS A 93 -9.85 -28.26 -38.04
CA LYS A 93 -11.02 -28.95 -38.57
C LYS A 93 -10.75 -29.29 -40.04
N THR A 94 -10.74 -30.58 -40.37
CA THR A 94 -10.67 -31.05 -41.75
C THR A 94 -11.91 -30.53 -42.50
N LYS A 95 -11.72 -29.63 -43.46
CA LYS A 95 -12.81 -29.18 -44.33
C LYS A 95 -13.08 -30.30 -45.34
N ILE A 96 -14.31 -30.77 -45.41
CA ILE A 96 -14.76 -31.64 -46.49
C ILE A 96 -14.70 -30.79 -47.77
N GLN A 97 -13.86 -31.17 -48.73
CA GLN A 97 -13.86 -30.54 -50.04
C GLN A 97 -15.17 -30.90 -50.74
N VAL A 98 -16.03 -29.91 -50.92
CA VAL A 98 -17.25 -30.05 -51.74
C VAL A 98 -16.80 -30.08 -53.18
N THR A 99 -16.91 -31.23 -53.83
CA THR A 99 -16.72 -31.34 -55.28
C THR A 99 -17.91 -30.69 -55.99
N PRO A 100 -17.69 -29.87 -57.02
CA PRO A 100 -18.78 -29.29 -57.81
C PRO A 100 -19.65 -30.38 -58.43
N GLY A 101 -20.96 -30.15 -58.46
CA GLY A 101 -21.91 -31.04 -59.13
C GLY A 101 -21.75 -30.98 -60.66
N PRO A 102 -22.36 -31.91 -61.41
CA PRO A 102 -22.24 -31.96 -62.87
C PRO A 102 -22.72 -30.68 -63.58
N SER A 103 -23.60 -29.90 -62.94
CA SER A 103 -24.09 -28.61 -63.47
C SER A 103 -23.28 -27.39 -63.01
N ASP A 104 -22.31 -27.55 -62.11
CA ASP A 104 -21.50 -26.45 -61.56
C ASP A 104 -20.22 -26.21 -62.38
N TYR A 105 -19.91 -27.10 -63.32
CA TYR A 105 -18.77 -26.94 -64.23
C TYR A 105 -19.06 -25.84 -65.25
N THR A 106 -18.22 -24.80 -65.27
CA THR A 106 -18.26 -23.72 -66.26
C THR A 106 -16.92 -23.62 -66.99
N THR A 107 -16.96 -23.37 -68.30
CA THR A 107 -15.75 -23.22 -69.15
C THR A 107 -15.23 -21.79 -69.20
N ASP A 108 -15.98 -20.82 -68.68
CA ASP A 108 -15.65 -19.40 -68.68
C ASP A 108 -14.26 -19.08 -68.04
N PRO A 109 -13.88 -19.63 -66.86
CA PRO A 109 -12.53 -19.43 -66.34
C PRO A 109 -11.45 -20.12 -67.18
N ALA A 110 -11.76 -21.23 -67.85
CA ALA A 110 -10.81 -21.97 -68.68
C ALA A 110 -10.47 -21.21 -69.98
N ASN A 111 -11.40 -20.45 -70.54
CA ASN A 111 -11.17 -19.64 -71.74
C ASN A 111 -10.03 -18.62 -71.58
N ARG A 112 -9.78 -18.13 -70.35
CA ARG A 112 -8.65 -17.23 -70.04
C ARG A 112 -7.28 -17.90 -70.21
N HIS A 113 -7.23 -19.22 -70.11
CA HIS A 113 -6.01 -20.02 -70.29
C HIS A 113 -5.85 -20.53 -71.72
N VAL A 114 -6.95 -20.69 -72.46
CA VAL A 114 -6.94 -21.15 -73.86
C VAL A 114 -6.68 -20.00 -74.84
N PHE A 115 -7.20 -18.81 -74.57
CA PHE A 115 -7.09 -17.65 -75.44
C PHE A 115 -6.33 -16.50 -74.76
N LEU A 116 -5.47 -15.82 -75.53
CA LEU A 116 -4.80 -14.60 -75.08
C LEU A 116 -5.85 -13.52 -74.80
N THR A 117 -6.01 -13.17 -73.53
CA THR A 117 -6.97 -12.17 -73.07
C THR A 117 -6.21 -10.94 -72.58
N ALA A 118 -6.67 -9.74 -72.95
CA ALA A 118 -6.10 -8.50 -72.44
C ALA A 118 -6.28 -8.40 -70.90
N PRO A 119 -5.31 -7.81 -70.16
CA PRO A 119 -5.41 -7.70 -68.71
C PRO A 119 -6.63 -6.88 -68.29
N ALA A 120 -7.53 -7.48 -67.49
CA ALA A 120 -8.68 -6.82 -66.92
C ALA A 120 -8.31 -6.15 -65.58
N SER A 121 -8.23 -4.82 -65.57
CA SER A 121 -8.00 -4.04 -64.35
C SER A 121 -9.30 -3.87 -63.57
N SER A 122 -9.39 -4.46 -62.37
CA SER A 122 -10.48 -4.17 -61.42
C SER A 122 -10.03 -3.10 -60.41
N MET A 123 -10.85 -2.07 -60.23
CA MET A 123 -10.62 -1.06 -59.20
C MET A 123 -11.12 -1.61 -57.87
N LYS A 124 -10.19 -1.93 -56.95
CA LYS A 124 -10.55 -2.32 -55.58
C LYS A 124 -10.88 -1.06 -54.77
N PHE A 125 -11.97 -1.11 -54.00
CA PHE A 125 -12.33 -0.05 -53.06
C PHE A 125 -11.26 0.09 -51.97
N ARG A 126 -11.10 1.31 -51.44
CA ARG A 126 -10.19 1.56 -50.33
C ARG A 126 -10.65 0.76 -49.10
N PRO A 127 -9.79 -0.06 -48.48
CA PRO A 127 -10.13 -0.68 -47.21
C PRO A 127 -10.45 0.43 -46.21
N LYS A 128 -11.54 0.25 -45.45
CA LYS A 128 -11.91 1.20 -44.41
C LYS A 128 -10.76 1.31 -43.43
N ASP A 129 -10.34 2.55 -43.14
CA ASP A 129 -9.23 2.81 -42.21
C ASP A 129 -9.41 1.96 -40.96
N PHE A 130 -8.38 1.18 -40.63
CA PHE A 130 -8.34 0.40 -39.41
C PHE A 130 -8.75 1.34 -38.28
N ARG A 131 -9.75 0.97 -37.48
CA ARG A 131 -10.21 1.80 -36.35
C ARG A 131 -8.96 2.22 -35.57
N GLY A 132 -8.62 3.51 -35.64
CA GLY A 132 -7.46 4.04 -34.95
C GLY A 132 -7.48 3.59 -33.51
N PHE A 133 -6.31 3.32 -32.93
CA PHE A 133 -6.16 2.99 -31.52
C PHE A 133 -7.08 3.91 -30.72
N ARG A 134 -8.10 3.33 -30.08
CA ARG A 134 -9.02 4.07 -29.22
C ARG A 134 -8.26 4.41 -27.94
N THR A 135 -7.33 5.34 -28.04
CA THR A 135 -6.72 5.96 -26.87
C THR A 135 -7.78 6.82 -26.21
N PRO A 136 -8.02 6.67 -24.90
CA PRO A 136 -8.86 7.60 -24.17
C PRO A 136 -8.35 9.03 -24.41
N GLY A 137 -9.28 9.97 -24.54
CA GLY A 137 -8.94 11.38 -24.67
C GLY A 137 -8.18 11.90 -23.44
N PRO A 138 -7.53 13.07 -23.52
CA PRO A 138 -6.69 13.58 -22.44
C PRO A 138 -7.43 13.73 -21.09
N GLY A 139 -8.75 13.92 -21.09
CA GLY A 139 -9.56 13.98 -19.87
C GLY A 139 -10.23 12.66 -19.46
N THR A 140 -10.07 11.58 -20.23
CA THR A 140 -10.70 10.27 -19.93
C THR A 140 -9.82 9.36 -19.09
N TYR A 141 -8.58 9.77 -18.80
CA TYR A 141 -7.71 9.05 -17.87
C TYR A 141 -8.18 9.30 -16.44
N THR A 142 -8.81 8.31 -15.83
CA THR A 142 -9.10 8.33 -14.40
C THR A 142 -7.89 7.84 -13.63
N LEU A 143 -7.38 8.68 -12.72
CA LEU A 143 -6.36 8.25 -11.77
C LEU A 143 -6.99 7.20 -10.83
N PRO A 144 -6.30 6.08 -10.56
CA PRO A 144 -6.79 5.11 -9.61
C PRO A 144 -6.88 5.76 -8.23
N ARG A 145 -7.95 5.45 -7.49
CA ARG A 145 -8.15 5.98 -6.13
C ARG A 145 -6.98 5.55 -5.25
N VAL A 146 -6.41 6.52 -4.54
CA VAL A 146 -5.31 6.35 -3.58
C VAL A 146 -5.83 6.21 -2.15
N LEU A 147 -7.08 6.62 -1.91
CA LEU A 147 -7.71 6.63 -0.58
C LEU A 147 -9.05 5.89 -0.62
N GLY A 148 -9.29 5.05 0.38
CA GLY A 148 -10.49 4.21 0.52
C GLY A 148 -10.27 2.73 0.19
N PRO A 149 -11.33 1.92 0.19
CA PRO A 149 -11.22 0.50 -0.17
C PRO A 149 -10.83 0.34 -1.65
N GLN A 150 -10.07 -0.71 -1.96
CA GLN A 150 -9.65 -1.09 -3.32
C GLN A 150 -8.68 -0.12 -4.02
N THR A 151 -7.63 0.31 -3.32
CA THR A 151 -6.53 1.05 -3.94
C THR A 151 -5.68 0.12 -4.82
N VAL A 152 -5.34 0.58 -6.04
CA VAL A 152 -4.61 -0.24 -7.03
C VAL A 152 -3.12 -0.41 -6.69
N TYR A 153 -2.50 0.63 -6.11
CA TYR A 153 -1.05 0.68 -5.91
C TYR A 153 -0.60 0.56 -4.46
N THR A 154 -1.52 0.75 -3.50
CA THR A 154 -1.24 0.72 -2.07
C THR A 154 -2.06 -0.37 -1.41
N HIS A 155 -1.60 -0.86 -0.26
CA HIS A 155 -2.39 -1.76 0.57
C HIS A 155 -3.53 -0.97 1.23
N ALA A 156 -4.78 -1.39 1.04
CA ALA A 156 -5.95 -0.78 1.68
C ALA A 156 -6.43 -1.65 2.85
N GLU A 157 -6.76 -1.00 3.97
CA GLU A 157 -7.41 -1.65 5.11
C GLU A 157 -8.90 -1.95 4.83
N PRO A 158 -9.51 -2.93 5.53
CA PRO A 158 -10.93 -3.23 5.36
C PRO A 158 -11.80 -2.01 5.69
N SER A 159 -12.57 -1.54 4.71
CA SER A 159 -13.54 -0.46 4.88
C SER A 159 -14.92 -1.03 5.25
N TYR A 160 -15.31 -0.88 6.50
CA TYR A 160 -16.63 -1.30 6.98
C TYR A 160 -17.68 -0.23 6.68
N SER A 161 -18.64 -0.54 5.82
CA SER A 161 -19.84 0.28 5.65
C SER A 161 -20.99 -0.32 6.44
N MET A 162 -21.65 0.47 7.30
CA MET A 162 -22.92 0.06 7.88
C MET A 162 -23.98 0.10 6.79
N LYS A 163 -24.43 -1.07 6.32
CA LYS A 163 -25.66 -1.16 5.52
C LYS A 163 -26.83 -1.06 6.49
N TRP A 164 -27.71 -0.08 6.27
CA TRP A 164 -29.00 -0.02 6.95
C TRP A 164 -29.76 -1.34 6.70
N LYS A 165 -30.51 -1.82 7.69
CA LYS A 165 -31.26 -3.09 7.58
C LYS A 165 -32.10 -3.05 6.30
N SER A 166 -31.97 -4.06 5.46
CA SER A 166 -32.77 -4.21 4.26
C SER A 166 -34.25 -4.17 4.63
N GLN A 167 -35.06 -3.39 3.90
CA GLN A 167 -36.52 -3.45 4.04
C GLN A 167 -37.10 -4.78 3.53
N TYR A 168 -36.27 -5.60 2.88
CA TYR A 168 -36.64 -6.91 2.37
C TYR A 168 -37.06 -7.83 3.53
N GLN A 169 -38.34 -8.24 3.52
CA GLN A 169 -39.03 -8.97 4.59
C GLN A 169 -39.24 -8.21 5.91
N SER A 170 -39.15 -6.88 5.90
CA SER A 170 -39.53 -6.09 7.08
C SER A 170 -41.05 -6.02 7.25
N CYS A 171 -41.53 -5.76 8.48
CA CYS A 171 -42.94 -5.50 8.77
C CYS A 171 -43.51 -4.30 7.98
N PHE A 172 -42.65 -3.43 7.47
CA PHE A 172 -43.05 -2.30 6.61
C PHE A 172 -43.32 -2.71 5.16
N GLN A 173 -42.81 -3.87 4.73
CA GLN A 173 -43.02 -4.38 3.37
C GLN A 173 -44.23 -5.31 3.28
N ASP A 174 -44.49 -6.08 4.35
CA ASP A 174 -45.59 -7.04 4.41
C ASP A 174 -46.53 -6.66 5.57
N LEU A 175 -47.52 -5.83 5.26
CA LEU A 175 -48.54 -5.35 6.20
C LEU A 175 -49.30 -6.50 6.88
N ALA A 176 -49.37 -7.68 6.24
CA ALA A 176 -50.03 -8.86 6.82
C ALA A 176 -49.27 -9.46 8.00
N LYS A 177 -47.99 -9.14 8.19
CA LYS A 177 -47.17 -9.60 9.33
C LYS A 177 -47.33 -8.75 10.59
N THR A 178 -48.04 -7.64 10.51
CA THR A 178 -48.38 -6.79 11.65
C THR A 178 -49.87 -6.95 11.96
N PRO A 179 -50.25 -7.87 12.89
CA PRO A 179 -51.63 -7.98 13.32
C PRO A 179 -52.09 -6.61 13.83
N GLY A 180 -53.18 -6.10 13.27
CA GLY A 180 -53.78 -4.85 13.73
C GLY A 180 -54.22 -4.96 15.19
N PRO A 181 -54.52 -3.84 15.86
CA PRO A 181 -54.96 -3.86 17.26
C PRO A 181 -56.22 -4.72 17.49
N ALA A 182 -57.04 -4.91 16.46
CA ALA A 182 -58.23 -5.77 16.49
C ALA A 182 -57.95 -7.28 16.31
N ALA A 183 -56.72 -7.68 15.95
CA ALA A 183 -56.35 -9.08 15.77
C ALA A 183 -55.93 -9.77 17.09
N PHE A 184 -55.73 -9.01 18.17
CA PHE A 184 -55.52 -9.55 19.50
C PHE A 184 -56.88 -9.88 20.13
N GLY A 185 -57.05 -11.12 20.58
CA GLY A 185 -58.25 -11.53 21.32
C GLY A 185 -58.35 -10.79 22.66
N ASN A 186 -59.57 -10.55 23.12
CA ASN A 186 -59.81 -10.01 24.46
C ASN A 186 -59.27 -10.99 25.51
N VAL A 187 -58.31 -10.53 26.33
CA VAL A 187 -57.77 -11.31 27.45
C VAL A 187 -58.71 -11.14 28.66
N GLU A 188 -59.07 -12.25 29.30
CA GLU A 188 -59.88 -12.23 30.53
C GLU A 188 -59.12 -11.51 31.65
N MET A 189 -59.68 -10.40 32.12
CA MET A 189 -59.01 -9.51 33.07
C MET A 189 -59.00 -10.07 34.50
N ASP A 190 -59.87 -11.05 34.81
CA ASP A 190 -59.97 -11.71 36.12
C ASP A 190 -58.69 -12.51 36.45
N VAL A 191 -57.83 -12.78 35.46
CA VAL A 191 -56.55 -13.49 35.65
C VAL A 191 -55.52 -12.63 36.40
N TYR A 192 -55.54 -11.30 36.22
CA TYR A 192 -54.53 -10.39 36.78
C TYR A 192 -55.12 -9.22 37.57
N LYS A 193 -56.42 -8.96 37.45
CA LYS A 193 -57.15 -8.00 38.28
C LYS A 193 -58.10 -8.73 39.21
N ARG A 194 -58.37 -8.14 40.38
CA ARG A 194 -59.40 -8.67 41.28
C ARG A 194 -60.75 -8.66 40.57
N SER A 195 -61.34 -9.84 40.41
CA SER A 195 -62.69 -10.01 39.88
C SER A 195 -63.72 -9.44 40.85
N ALA A 196 -64.81 -8.86 40.32
CA ALA A 196 -65.95 -8.51 41.14
C ALA A 196 -66.62 -9.78 41.72
N PRO A 197 -67.24 -9.73 42.91
CA PRO A 197 -67.96 -10.86 43.48
C PRO A 197 -69.12 -11.26 42.55
N LYS A 198 -69.18 -12.54 42.18
CA LYS A 198 -70.25 -13.13 41.35
C LYS A 198 -71.28 -13.76 42.28
N TYR A 199 -72.55 -13.39 42.13
CA TYR A 199 -73.67 -13.93 42.91
C TYR A 199 -74.61 -14.72 42.00
N SER A 200 -75.10 -15.87 42.44
CA SER A 200 -76.18 -16.64 41.82
C SER A 200 -77.44 -16.56 42.69
N MET A 201 -78.63 -16.54 42.08
CA MET A 201 -79.91 -16.78 42.78
C MET A 201 -80.14 -18.28 42.96
#